data_AF-A0AB37ZDN0-F1
#
_entry.id   AF-A0AB37ZDN0-F1
#
_cell.length_a   1.000
_cell.length_b   1.000
_cell.length_c   1.000
_cell.angle_alpha   90.00
_cell.angle_beta   90.00
_cell.angle_gamma   90.00
#
_symmetry.space_group_name_H-M   'P 1'
#
loop_
_entity.id
_entity.type
_entity.pdbx_description
1 polymer ?
#
loop_
_entity_poly.entity_id
_entity_poly.type
_entity_poly.pdbx_seq_one_letter_code
_entity_poly.pdbx_strand_id
1 'polypeptide(L)'
;MHAPTHEAYAELQTAFDHFNKALFSGVLELPLFTLQRERRTYGYCSRQRFVSRSSGALVDEIAMNPAYFAVRSIRETLSTLAHEMVHQWQFHHGKPGRRGYHNTEWGAKMEAVGLMPSNTGKPGGKKTGEQMTHYIIDGGLFDQACQALLTEEFTLSWLDRYPAERPAPPRLPLPRKPLEPGADPEDLDDDDAQGIEGGGDDLVMVPGVVLPPLEPVNKSNRVKYYCDECKAQAWGKPGLHLFCGGRTQTRGEELIALTHGPVAMRPID
;
A
#
# COMPACT_ATOMS: atom_id res chain seq x y z
N MET A 1 19.28 24.74 15.74
CA MET A 1 19.80 23.80 14.74
C MET A 1 18.60 23.11 14.14
N HIS A 2 18.39 23.17 12.82
CA HIS A 2 17.38 22.32 12.19
C HIS A 2 17.83 20.87 12.32
N ALA A 3 16.98 20.00 12.88
CA ALA A 3 17.26 18.58 13.08
C ALA A 3 16.17 17.75 12.37
N PRO A 4 16.20 17.68 11.03
CA PRO A 4 15.12 17.12 10.22
C PRO A 4 14.69 15.72 10.65
N THR A 5 15.67 14.86 10.94
CA THR A 5 15.43 13.51 11.43
C THR A 5 14.65 13.52 12.75
N HIS A 6 15.11 14.30 13.74
CA HIS A 6 14.47 14.35 15.05
C HIS A 6 13.05 14.93 14.95
N GLU A 7 12.89 15.99 14.17
CA GLU A 7 11.59 16.63 13.93
C GLU A 7 10.59 15.66 13.28
N ALA A 8 10.95 15.00 12.17
CA ALA A 8 10.08 14.05 11.49
C ALA A 8 9.63 12.89 12.40
N TYR A 9 10.55 12.29 13.16
CA TYR A 9 10.19 11.20 14.08
C TYR A 9 9.40 11.68 15.31
N ALA A 10 9.66 12.90 15.80
CA ALA A 10 8.88 13.50 16.88
C ALA A 10 7.43 13.81 16.46
N GLU A 11 7.22 14.26 15.21
CA GLU A 11 5.88 14.45 14.65
C GLU A 11 5.12 13.12 14.58
N LEU A 12 5.74 12.05 14.04
CA LEU A 12 5.11 10.72 14.00
C LEU A 12 4.78 10.19 15.39
N GLN A 13 5.68 10.36 16.36
CA GLN A 13 5.44 9.97 17.74
C GLN A 13 4.29 10.78 18.37
N THR A 14 4.25 12.10 18.14
CA THR A 14 3.16 12.97 18.65
C THR A 14 1.80 12.50 18.12
N ALA A 15 1.71 12.22 16.82
CA ALA A 15 0.48 11.68 16.23
C ALA A 15 0.11 10.32 16.82
N PHE A 16 1.08 9.42 17.00
CA PHE A 16 0.84 8.11 17.60
C PHE A 16 0.33 8.23 19.03
N ASP A 17 0.97 9.01 19.88
CA ASP A 17 0.58 9.19 21.29
C ASP A 17 -0.83 9.78 21.40
N HIS A 18 -1.15 10.76 20.54
CA HIS A 18 -2.48 11.35 20.44
C HIS A 18 -3.55 10.32 20.07
N PHE A 19 -3.34 9.58 18.97
CA PHE A 19 -4.31 8.56 18.54
C PHE A 19 -4.38 7.38 19.48
N ASN A 20 -3.28 6.98 20.11
CA ASN A 20 -3.27 5.90 21.09
C ASN A 20 -4.19 6.25 22.26
N LYS A 21 -4.06 7.47 22.79
CA LYS A 21 -4.92 7.99 23.84
C LYS A 21 -6.39 8.08 23.39
N ALA A 22 -6.64 8.65 22.21
CA ALA A 22 -8.01 8.94 21.74
C ALA A 22 -8.78 7.70 21.22
N LEU A 23 -8.11 6.78 20.55
CA LEU A 23 -8.72 5.67 19.79
C LEU A 23 -8.47 4.29 20.39
N PHE A 24 -7.43 4.17 21.24
CA PHE A 24 -6.97 2.90 21.80
C PHE A 24 -6.87 2.91 23.34
N SER A 25 -7.37 3.95 24.01
CA SER A 25 -7.32 4.07 25.48
C SER A 25 -5.89 4.07 26.06
N GLY A 26 -4.87 4.39 25.26
CA GLY A 26 -3.48 4.45 25.67
C GLY A 26 -2.82 3.09 25.90
N VAL A 27 -3.39 1.99 25.36
CA VAL A 27 -2.88 0.64 25.63
C VAL A 27 -1.72 0.22 24.70
N LEU A 28 -1.50 0.92 23.59
CA LEU A 28 -0.45 0.54 22.64
C LEU A 28 0.92 1.01 23.10
N GLU A 29 1.92 0.14 22.95
CA GLU A 29 3.33 0.49 23.19
C GLU A 29 3.90 1.20 21.96
N LEU A 30 4.78 2.19 22.19
CA LEU A 30 5.41 2.97 21.12
C LEU A 30 6.26 2.06 20.21
N PRO A 31 5.96 1.99 18.90
CA PRO A 31 6.74 1.20 17.96
C PRO A 31 8.04 1.93 17.57
N LEU A 32 8.94 1.21 16.90
CA LEU A 32 10.00 1.85 16.14
C LEU A 32 9.43 2.32 14.80
N PHE A 33 9.42 3.64 14.59
CA PHE A 33 9.01 4.21 13.29
C PHE A 33 10.11 4.06 12.24
N THR A 34 9.73 3.66 11.03
CA THR A 34 10.60 3.70 9.86
C THR A 34 9.94 4.47 8.71
N LEU A 35 10.76 5.11 7.87
CA LEU A 35 10.29 5.76 6.65
C LEU A 35 10.74 4.93 5.44
N GLN A 36 9.80 4.24 4.80
CA GLN A 36 10.09 3.25 3.75
C GLN A 36 9.47 3.64 2.42
N ARG A 37 10.24 3.53 1.33
CA ARG A 37 9.78 3.85 -0.05
C ARG A 37 9.36 2.59 -0.79
N GLU A 38 8.45 1.82 -0.20
CA GLU A 38 7.92 0.62 -0.86
C GLU A 38 6.86 1.01 -1.90
N ARG A 39 6.75 0.25 -2.98
CA ARG A 39 5.76 0.55 -4.03
C ARG A 39 4.39 0.05 -3.59
N ARG A 40 3.34 0.86 -3.79
CA ARG A 40 1.92 0.49 -3.64
C ARG A 40 1.39 0.33 -2.21
N THR A 41 2.19 0.60 -1.20
CA THR A 41 1.73 0.71 0.19
C THR A 41 1.96 2.11 0.74
N TYR A 42 1.03 2.60 1.56
CA TYR A 42 1.18 3.87 2.27
C TYR A 42 1.88 3.70 3.63
N GLY A 43 1.83 2.51 4.20
CA GLY A 43 2.46 2.14 5.46
C GLY A 43 2.19 0.66 5.79
N TYR A 44 2.91 0.12 6.76
CA TYR A 44 2.69 -1.24 7.24
C TYR A 44 3.13 -1.41 8.69
N CYS A 45 2.56 -2.39 9.38
CA CYS A 45 2.93 -2.78 10.73
C CYS A 45 3.63 -4.15 10.74
N SER A 46 4.87 -4.22 11.23
CA SER A 46 5.58 -5.49 11.43
C SER A 46 5.75 -5.79 12.92
N ARG A 47 5.23 -6.94 13.36
CA ARG A 47 5.19 -7.33 14.77
C ARG A 47 6.57 -7.78 15.27
N GLN A 48 6.99 -7.30 16.45
CA GLN A 48 8.24 -7.70 17.11
C GLN A 48 9.46 -7.68 16.19
N ARG A 49 9.51 -6.72 15.26
CA ARG A 49 10.51 -6.67 14.19
C ARG A 49 11.91 -6.34 14.71
N PHE A 50 11.98 -5.49 15.73
CA PHE A 50 13.25 -5.00 16.27
C PHE A 50 13.51 -5.57 17.65
N VAL A 51 14.80 -5.79 17.97
CA VAL A 51 15.26 -6.27 19.27
C VAL A 51 16.28 -5.32 19.86
N SER A 52 16.09 -4.94 21.12
CA SER A 52 17.06 -4.15 21.88
C SER A 52 18.27 -4.99 22.25
N ARG A 53 19.48 -4.54 21.88
CA ARG A 53 20.72 -5.25 22.23
C ARG A 53 20.95 -5.35 23.74
N SER A 54 20.55 -4.33 24.51
CA SER A 54 20.82 -4.26 25.94
C SER A 54 19.83 -5.05 26.79
N SER A 55 18.55 -5.04 26.40
CA SER A 55 17.48 -5.65 27.19
C SER A 55 16.89 -6.92 26.58
N GLY A 56 17.12 -7.17 25.28
CA GLY A 56 16.43 -8.22 24.53
C GLY A 56 14.95 -7.93 24.26
N ALA A 57 14.45 -6.74 24.66
CA ALA A 57 13.06 -6.36 24.42
C ALA A 57 12.76 -6.30 22.92
N LEU A 58 11.65 -6.90 22.51
CA LEU A 58 11.13 -6.86 21.15
C LEU A 58 10.15 -5.70 21.02
N VAL A 59 10.24 -4.94 19.93
CA VAL A 59 9.30 -3.86 19.62
C VAL A 59 8.76 -4.01 18.21
N ASP A 60 7.52 -3.59 18.01
CA ASP A 60 6.90 -3.55 16.69
C ASP A 60 7.52 -2.44 15.84
N GLU A 61 7.35 -2.56 14.53
CA GLU A 61 7.61 -1.53 13.55
C GLU A 61 6.29 -0.98 13.04
N ILE A 62 6.18 0.35 12.93
CA ILE A 62 5.21 0.99 12.04
C ILE A 62 6.01 1.76 10.99
N ALA A 63 5.95 1.31 9.75
CA ALA A 63 6.56 1.97 8.62
C ALA A 63 5.56 2.92 7.97
N MET A 64 5.97 4.14 7.70
CA MET A 64 5.20 5.13 6.94
C MET A 64 5.90 5.43 5.63
N ASN A 65 5.15 5.66 4.54
CA ASN A 65 5.74 5.91 3.23
C ASN A 65 5.77 7.40 2.87
N PRO A 66 6.94 8.08 3.00
CA PRO A 66 7.05 9.52 2.76
C PRO A 66 6.85 9.89 1.29
N ALA A 67 6.95 8.93 0.36
CA ALA A 67 6.73 9.18 -1.06
C ALA A 67 5.29 9.62 -1.37
N TYR A 68 4.34 9.40 -0.45
CA TYR A 68 2.94 9.77 -0.63
C TYR A 68 2.52 11.00 0.18
N PHE A 69 3.33 11.47 1.13
CA PHE A 69 2.95 12.58 2.02
C PHE A 69 2.66 13.88 1.26
N ALA A 70 3.37 14.14 0.16
CA ALA A 70 3.17 15.34 -0.64
C ALA A 70 1.94 15.27 -1.57
N VAL A 71 1.38 14.07 -1.78
CA VAL A 71 0.24 13.82 -2.67
C VAL A 71 -0.97 13.32 -1.89
N ARG A 72 -0.97 13.40 -0.56
CA ARG A 72 -2.07 13.07 0.34
C ARG A 72 -2.25 14.19 1.36
N SER A 73 -3.48 14.41 1.82
CA SER A 73 -3.67 15.33 2.95
C SER A 73 -3.01 14.75 4.20
N ILE A 74 -2.71 15.61 5.19
CA ILE A 74 -2.22 15.12 6.49
C ILE A 74 -3.28 14.21 7.12
N ARG A 75 -4.57 14.54 6.99
CA ARG A 75 -5.69 13.73 7.45
C ARG A 75 -5.70 12.33 6.83
N GLU A 76 -5.56 12.23 5.50
CA GLU A 76 -5.42 10.94 4.79
C GLU A 76 -4.18 10.17 5.28
N THR A 77 -3.02 10.83 5.37
CA THR A 77 -1.76 10.22 5.82
C THR A 77 -1.85 9.68 7.24
N LEU A 78 -2.43 10.45 8.16
CA LEU A 78 -2.64 10.05 9.55
C LEU A 78 -3.67 8.93 9.70
N SER A 79 -4.61 8.80 8.76
CA SER A 79 -5.54 7.68 8.75
C SER A 79 -4.84 6.35 8.45
N THR A 80 -3.76 6.40 7.66
CA THR A 80 -2.87 5.24 7.46
C THR A 80 -2.12 4.89 8.74
N LEU A 81 -1.62 5.87 9.50
CA LEU A 81 -1.02 5.60 10.81
C LEU A 81 -2.02 4.91 11.75
N ALA A 82 -3.26 5.42 11.85
CA ALA A 82 -4.30 4.82 12.68
C ALA A 82 -4.69 3.41 12.20
N HIS A 83 -4.66 3.14 10.89
CA HIS A 83 -4.83 1.79 10.33
C HIS A 83 -3.73 0.83 10.84
N GLU A 84 -2.46 1.23 10.77
CA GLU A 84 -1.35 0.42 11.28
C GLU A 84 -1.45 0.20 12.80
N MET A 85 -1.93 1.19 13.54
CA MET A 85 -2.20 1.04 14.97
C MET A 85 -3.31 0.01 15.26
N VAL A 86 -4.27 -0.19 14.35
CA VAL A 86 -5.26 -1.28 14.49
C VAL A 86 -4.60 -2.65 14.29
N HIS A 87 -3.63 -2.78 13.37
CA HIS A 87 -2.84 -4.00 13.24
C HIS A 87 -2.03 -4.30 14.51
N GLN A 88 -1.37 -3.28 15.05
CA GLN A 88 -0.64 -3.39 16.31
C GLN A 88 -1.57 -3.80 17.46
N TRP A 89 -2.72 -3.12 17.59
CA TRP A 89 -3.74 -3.43 18.59
C TRP A 89 -4.21 -4.88 18.49
N GLN A 90 -4.54 -5.35 17.28
CA GLN A 90 -5.07 -6.69 17.11
C GLN A 90 -4.05 -7.76 17.49
N PHE A 91 -2.77 -7.52 17.20
CA PHE A 91 -1.72 -8.46 17.57
C PHE A 91 -1.60 -8.64 19.09
N HIS A 92 -1.63 -7.55 19.86
CA HIS A 92 -1.42 -7.60 21.31
C HIS A 92 -2.70 -7.80 22.14
N HIS A 93 -3.86 -7.39 21.61
CA HIS A 93 -5.12 -7.34 22.35
C HIS A 93 -6.29 -8.04 21.64
N GLY A 94 -6.05 -8.63 20.47
CA GLY A 94 -7.04 -9.32 19.67
C GLY A 94 -6.61 -10.74 19.27
N LYS A 95 -7.22 -11.24 18.21
CA LYS A 95 -7.02 -12.56 17.61
C LYS A 95 -6.87 -12.41 16.11
N PRO A 96 -5.64 -12.10 15.62
CA PRO A 96 -5.39 -12.01 14.20
C PRO A 96 -5.69 -13.35 13.52
N GLY A 97 -6.19 -13.29 12.29
CA GLY A 97 -6.47 -14.46 11.47
C GLY A 97 -5.21 -15.05 10.82
N ARG A 98 -5.41 -15.77 9.72
CA ARG A 98 -4.31 -16.18 8.83
C ARG A 98 -3.56 -14.95 8.30
N ARG A 99 -2.28 -15.13 7.95
CA ARG A 99 -1.41 -14.07 7.43
C ARG A 99 -2.07 -13.30 6.26
N GLY A 100 -1.97 -11.98 6.29
CA GLY A 100 -2.55 -11.04 5.31
C GLY A 100 -4.09 -10.93 5.31
N TYR A 101 -4.80 -11.74 6.10
CA TYR A 101 -6.27 -11.70 6.08
C TYR A 101 -6.83 -10.83 7.20
N HIS A 102 -7.47 -9.75 6.77
CA HIS A 102 -8.23 -8.82 7.60
C HIS A 102 -9.57 -9.46 7.98
N ASN A 103 -9.63 -9.97 9.20
CA ASN A 103 -10.81 -10.67 9.71
C ASN A 103 -11.87 -9.71 10.29
N THR A 104 -12.96 -10.27 10.80
CA THR A 104 -14.08 -9.49 11.34
C THR A 104 -13.73 -8.69 12.58
N GLU A 105 -12.80 -9.15 13.41
CA GLU A 105 -12.37 -8.42 14.61
C GLU A 105 -11.55 -7.19 14.23
N TRP A 106 -10.63 -7.32 13.26
CA TRP A 106 -9.91 -6.19 12.69
C TRP A 106 -10.90 -5.16 12.10
N GLY A 107 -11.85 -5.63 11.28
CA GLY A 107 -12.85 -4.75 10.66
C GLY A 107 -13.72 -4.04 11.70
N ALA A 108 -14.13 -4.73 12.75
CA ALA A 108 -14.88 -4.14 13.85
C ALA A 108 -14.07 -3.07 14.60
N LYS A 109 -12.76 -3.31 14.82
CA LYS A 109 -11.89 -2.31 15.45
C LYS A 109 -11.68 -1.10 14.55
N MET A 110 -11.47 -1.28 13.24
CA MET A 110 -11.39 -0.19 12.27
C MET A 110 -12.62 0.71 12.36
N GLU A 111 -13.82 0.11 12.27
CA GLU A 111 -15.08 0.86 12.40
C GLU A 111 -15.18 1.58 13.74
N ALA A 112 -14.81 0.91 14.83
CA ALA A 112 -14.83 1.48 16.17
C ALA A 112 -13.87 2.66 16.34
N VAL A 113 -12.72 2.68 15.66
CA VAL A 113 -11.82 3.85 15.68
C VAL A 113 -12.23 4.94 14.69
N GLY A 114 -13.30 4.77 13.91
CA GLY A 114 -13.79 5.77 12.97
C GLY A 114 -13.24 5.64 11.54
N LEU A 115 -12.66 4.48 11.19
CA LEU A 115 -12.20 4.16 9.84
C LEU A 115 -13.05 3.02 9.27
N MET A 116 -13.79 3.26 8.20
CA MET A 116 -14.65 2.22 7.63
C MET A 116 -13.82 1.29 6.72
N PRO A 117 -13.63 0.01 7.07
CA PRO A 117 -12.87 -0.93 6.25
C PRO A 117 -13.60 -1.18 4.93
N SER A 118 -12.86 -1.16 3.83
CA SER A 118 -13.40 -1.36 2.49
C SER A 118 -12.32 -1.93 1.57
N ASN A 119 -12.60 -3.06 0.91
CA ASN A 119 -11.72 -3.62 -0.13
C ASN A 119 -11.65 -2.76 -1.41
N THR A 120 -12.48 -1.71 -1.50
CA THR A 120 -12.49 -0.75 -2.62
C THR A 120 -12.17 0.67 -2.16
N GLY A 121 -11.87 0.90 -0.88
CA GLY A 121 -11.71 2.23 -0.29
C GLY A 121 -12.92 3.15 -0.44
N LYS A 122 -14.09 2.59 -0.77
CA LYS A 122 -15.34 3.34 -1.01
C LYS A 122 -16.52 2.66 -0.30
N PRO A 123 -17.63 3.40 -0.09
CA PRO A 123 -18.89 2.82 0.39
C PRO A 123 -19.34 1.62 -0.46
N GLY A 124 -19.86 0.58 0.20
CA GLY A 124 -20.32 -0.65 -0.45
C GLY A 124 -19.25 -1.73 -0.69
N GLY A 125 -17.98 -1.44 -0.38
CA GLY A 125 -16.93 -2.48 -0.36
C GLY A 125 -17.13 -3.52 0.74
N LYS A 126 -16.50 -4.69 0.56
CA LYS A 126 -16.40 -5.71 1.62
C LYS A 126 -15.56 -5.17 2.77
N LYS A 127 -15.88 -5.59 3.98
CA LYS A 127 -15.23 -5.17 5.24
C LYS A 127 -14.11 -6.10 5.72
N THR A 128 -13.89 -7.22 5.03
CA THR A 128 -12.88 -8.23 5.34
C THR A 128 -12.30 -8.80 4.05
N GLY A 129 -11.05 -9.27 4.09
CA GLY A 129 -10.35 -9.72 2.88
C GLY A 129 -8.83 -9.82 3.02
N GLU A 130 -8.17 -10.29 1.97
CA GLU A 130 -6.70 -10.28 1.88
C GLU A 130 -6.13 -8.90 1.53
N GLN A 131 -6.92 -8.07 0.84
CA GLN A 131 -6.53 -6.73 0.44
C GLN A 131 -7.61 -5.79 0.92
N MET A 132 -7.27 -5.04 1.96
CA MET A 132 -8.17 -4.11 2.61
C MET A 132 -7.54 -2.74 2.69
N THR A 133 -8.40 -1.74 2.62
CA THR A 133 -8.08 -0.36 2.95
C THR A 133 -9.28 0.21 3.70
N HIS A 134 -9.39 1.53 3.82
CA HIS A 134 -10.48 2.19 4.51
C HIS A 134 -10.85 3.50 3.85
N TYR A 135 -11.98 4.04 4.25
CA TYR A 135 -12.26 5.47 4.12
C TYR A 135 -12.59 6.03 5.49
N ILE A 136 -12.30 7.32 5.68
CA ILE A 136 -12.58 8.02 6.94
C ILE A 136 -14.10 8.17 7.09
N ILE A 137 -14.61 7.85 8.27
CA ILE A 137 -16.01 8.11 8.61
C ILE A 137 -16.09 9.57 9.04
N ASP A 138 -16.75 10.42 8.26
CA ASP A 138 -16.94 11.83 8.60
C ASP A 138 -17.65 11.98 9.94
N GLY A 139 -17.09 12.80 10.83
CA GLY A 139 -17.56 12.94 12.22
C GLY A 139 -17.33 11.70 13.09
N GLY A 140 -16.62 10.67 12.62
CA GLY A 140 -16.22 9.51 13.40
C GLY A 140 -15.08 9.82 14.40
N LEU A 141 -14.72 8.85 15.23
CA LEU A 141 -13.73 9.05 16.29
C LEU A 141 -12.34 9.45 15.75
N PHE A 142 -11.85 8.78 14.70
CA PHE A 142 -10.62 9.17 14.03
C PHE A 142 -10.72 10.60 13.49
N ASP A 143 -11.81 10.95 12.82
CA ASP A 143 -11.98 12.28 12.23
C ASP A 143 -11.96 13.39 13.28
N GLN A 144 -12.68 13.20 14.39
CA GLN A 144 -12.68 14.13 15.52
C GLN A 144 -11.29 14.22 16.18
N ALA A 145 -10.62 13.09 16.40
CA ALA A 145 -9.27 13.06 16.96
C ALA A 145 -8.27 13.75 16.01
N CYS A 146 -8.38 13.52 14.71
CA CYS A 146 -7.52 14.13 13.70
C CYS A 146 -7.74 15.64 13.64
N GLN A 147 -8.99 16.12 13.65
CA GLN A 147 -9.31 17.54 13.74
C GLN A 147 -8.71 18.18 15.01
N ALA A 148 -8.81 17.53 16.16
CA ALA A 148 -8.21 18.02 17.40
C ALA A 148 -6.68 18.13 17.31
N LEU A 149 -6.01 17.17 16.67
CA LEU A 149 -4.56 17.21 16.45
C LEU A 149 -4.16 18.31 15.45
N LEU A 150 -4.91 18.46 14.36
CA LEU A 150 -4.62 19.42 13.29
C LEU A 150 -4.88 20.88 13.68
N THR A 151 -5.63 21.13 14.78
CA THR A 151 -5.77 22.48 15.34
C THR A 151 -4.56 22.96 16.14
N GLU A 152 -3.61 22.07 16.41
CA GLU A 152 -2.32 22.37 17.05
C GLU A 152 -1.27 22.79 16.01
N GLU A 153 -0.07 23.19 16.43
CA GLU A 153 1.08 23.41 15.53
C GLU A 153 1.56 22.11 14.82
N PHE A 154 0.75 21.06 14.84
CA PHE A 154 1.05 19.77 14.27
C PHE A 154 1.05 19.82 12.75
N THR A 155 2.12 19.30 12.17
CA THR A 155 2.22 19.06 10.74
C THR A 155 3.09 17.84 10.49
N LEU A 156 3.21 17.44 9.23
CA LEU A 156 4.26 16.55 8.76
C LEU A 156 5.23 17.41 7.94
N SER A 157 6.29 17.88 8.58
CA SER A 157 7.17 18.93 8.02
C SER A 157 8.00 18.45 6.84
N TRP A 158 8.31 17.15 6.80
CA TRP A 158 9.26 16.57 5.85
C TRP A 158 8.56 15.73 4.79
N LEU A 159 8.61 16.21 3.55
CA LEU A 159 7.97 15.59 2.40
C LEU A 159 9.01 15.08 1.40
N ASP A 160 8.68 14.01 0.68
CA ASP A 160 9.46 13.64 -0.50
C ASP A 160 9.26 14.68 -1.60
N ARG A 161 10.37 15.21 -2.10
CA ARG A 161 10.39 16.17 -3.22
C ARG A 161 9.84 15.58 -4.51
N TYR A 162 9.98 14.27 -4.70
CA TYR A 162 9.55 13.53 -5.88
C TYR A 162 8.52 12.47 -5.48
N PRO A 163 7.28 12.89 -5.18
CA PRO A 163 6.26 11.98 -4.72
C PRO A 163 5.93 10.90 -5.75
N ALA A 164 5.52 9.73 -5.24
CA ALA A 164 5.05 8.64 -6.05
C ALA A 164 3.68 8.97 -6.68
N GLU A 165 3.38 8.32 -7.80
CA GLU A 165 2.01 8.31 -8.33
C GLU A 165 1.11 7.56 -7.35
N ARG A 166 -0.05 8.15 -7.00
CA ARG A 166 -1.05 7.48 -6.16
C ARG A 166 -1.35 6.09 -6.76
N PRO A 167 -1.31 4.99 -5.98
CA PRO A 167 -1.59 3.67 -6.50
C PRO A 167 -2.96 3.65 -7.17
N ALA A 168 -3.02 3.11 -8.40
CA ALA A 168 -4.29 2.88 -9.07
C ALA A 168 -5.14 1.90 -8.23
N PRO A 169 -6.49 2.03 -8.26
CA PRO A 169 -7.38 1.11 -7.56
C PRO A 169 -7.04 -0.34 -7.88
N PRO A 170 -7.00 -1.27 -6.90
CA PRO A 170 -6.86 -2.69 -7.18
C PRO A 170 -7.88 -3.09 -8.24
N ARG A 171 -7.37 -3.54 -9.40
CA ARG A 171 -8.20 -4.22 -10.39
C ARG A 171 -8.74 -5.45 -9.68
N LEU A 172 -10.06 -5.58 -9.59
CA LEU A 172 -10.71 -6.77 -9.06
C LEU A 172 -9.98 -8.02 -9.59
N PRO A 173 -9.50 -8.92 -8.73
CA PRO A 173 -8.79 -10.09 -9.21
C PRO A 173 -9.74 -10.89 -10.13
N LEU A 174 -9.30 -11.14 -11.35
CA LEU A 174 -9.82 -12.30 -12.09
C LEU A 174 -9.53 -13.55 -11.24
N PRO A 175 -10.43 -14.54 -11.20
CA PRO A 175 -10.27 -15.71 -10.36
C PRO A 175 -8.93 -16.40 -10.67
N ARG A 176 -8.03 -16.45 -9.68
CA ARG A 176 -6.78 -17.21 -9.78
C ARG A 176 -7.06 -18.70 -9.58
N LYS A 177 -6.43 -19.53 -10.41
CA LYS A 177 -6.38 -20.99 -10.23
C LYS A 177 -5.70 -21.34 -8.89
N PRO A 178 -6.08 -22.46 -8.24
CA PRO A 178 -5.47 -22.89 -6.99
C PRO A 178 -3.96 -23.13 -7.13
N LEU A 179 -3.20 -22.72 -6.12
CA LEU A 179 -1.75 -22.96 -6.00
C LEU A 179 -1.52 -24.39 -5.49
N GLU A 180 -0.55 -25.11 -6.06
CA GLU A 180 -0.12 -26.42 -5.56
C GLU A 180 0.72 -26.31 -4.27
N PRO A 181 0.75 -27.37 -3.43
CA PRO A 181 1.40 -27.32 -2.12
C PRO A 181 2.91 -27.59 -2.22
N GLY A 182 3.74 -26.72 -1.64
CA GLY A 182 5.15 -27.04 -1.33
C GLY A 182 6.20 -25.97 -1.62
N ALA A 183 6.04 -24.74 -1.09
CA ALA A 183 7.13 -23.76 -1.09
C ALA A 183 7.34 -23.19 0.32
N ASP A 184 8.58 -23.30 0.81
CA ASP A 184 9.04 -22.82 2.12
C ASP A 184 8.93 -21.29 2.28
N PRO A 185 8.72 -20.77 3.51
CA PRO A 185 8.53 -19.35 3.76
C PRO A 185 9.82 -18.72 4.32
N GLU A 186 10.65 -18.14 3.45
CA GLU A 186 11.65 -17.15 3.87
C GLU A 186 11.45 -15.85 3.11
N ASP A 187 11.32 -14.78 3.90
CA ASP A 187 11.52 -13.37 3.58
C ASP A 187 10.94 -12.83 2.28
N LEU A 188 9.65 -12.46 2.30
CA LEU A 188 9.12 -11.40 1.43
C LEU A 188 8.02 -10.63 2.17
N ASP A 189 8.20 -9.31 2.20
CA ASP A 189 7.38 -8.32 2.89
C ASP A 189 5.89 -8.43 2.55
N ASP A 190 5.05 -8.23 3.57
CA ASP A 190 3.59 -8.15 3.47
C ASP A 190 3.23 -6.92 2.60
N ASP A 191 3.07 -7.14 1.29
CA ASP A 191 2.57 -6.15 0.32
C ASP A 191 1.05 -5.97 0.52
N ASP A 192 0.67 -5.38 1.66
CA ASP A 192 -0.66 -4.86 1.90
C ASP A 192 -0.86 -3.64 0.99
N ALA A 193 -1.40 -3.89 -0.20
CA ALA A 193 -1.70 -2.87 -1.19
C ALA A 193 -2.83 -1.95 -0.68
N GLN A 194 -2.45 -0.94 0.09
CA GLN A 194 -3.31 0.15 0.54
C GLN A 194 -3.57 1.10 -0.63
N GLY A 195 -4.49 0.71 -1.51
CA GLY A 195 -4.92 1.52 -2.64
C GLY A 195 -6.42 1.73 -2.59
N ILE A 196 -6.84 2.87 -2.04
CA ILE A 196 -7.87 3.81 -2.49
C ILE A 196 -8.30 4.62 -1.25
N GLU A 197 -7.92 5.89 -1.20
CA GLU A 197 -8.61 6.89 -0.37
C GLU A 197 -9.11 8.02 -1.28
N GLY A 198 -10.33 8.48 -0.99
CA GLY A 198 -11.11 9.40 -1.80
C GLY A 198 -10.48 10.79 -1.89
N GLY A 199 -10.29 11.27 -3.11
CA GLY A 199 -9.89 12.65 -3.37
C GLY A 199 -10.97 13.61 -2.90
N GLY A 200 -10.70 14.34 -1.82
CA GLY A 200 -11.64 15.31 -1.27
C GLY A 200 -11.05 16.36 -0.33
N ASP A 201 -9.77 16.28 0.06
CA ASP A 201 -9.15 17.29 0.92
C ASP A 201 -8.10 18.10 0.12
N ASP A 202 -8.12 19.43 0.29
CA ASP A 202 -7.24 20.39 -0.37
C ASP A 202 -5.76 20.04 -0.14
N LEU A 203 -5.09 19.50 -1.16
CA LEU A 203 -3.64 19.33 -1.14
C LEU A 203 -2.97 20.71 -1.09
N VAL A 204 -2.24 20.98 -0.01
CA VAL A 204 -1.49 22.23 0.12
C VAL A 204 -0.28 22.18 -0.82
N MET A 205 -0.18 23.16 -1.73
CA MET A 205 0.97 23.29 -2.62
C MET A 205 2.22 23.68 -1.82
N VAL A 206 3.17 22.76 -1.68
CA VAL A 206 4.43 23.01 -0.95
C VAL A 206 5.55 23.43 -1.93
N PRO A 207 6.20 24.59 -1.73
CA PRO A 207 7.33 25.01 -2.55
C PRO A 207 8.43 23.94 -2.60
N GLY A 208 8.87 23.60 -3.81
CA GLY A 208 9.97 22.65 -4.03
C GLY A 208 9.54 21.22 -4.37
N VAL A 209 8.29 20.82 -4.06
CA VAL A 209 7.72 19.53 -4.47
C VAL A 209 7.49 19.51 -5.99
N VAL A 210 7.91 18.42 -6.63
CA VAL A 210 7.74 18.17 -8.07
C VAL A 210 6.72 17.06 -8.26
N LEU A 211 5.47 17.44 -8.51
CA LEU A 211 4.37 16.49 -8.67
C LEU A 211 4.58 15.60 -9.92
N PRO A 212 4.17 14.32 -9.88
CA PRO A 212 4.22 13.44 -11.04
C PRO A 212 3.34 13.99 -12.18
N PRO A 213 3.67 13.67 -13.45
CA PRO A 213 2.83 14.04 -14.58
C PRO A 213 1.40 13.52 -14.42
N LEU A 214 0.40 14.31 -14.81
CA LEU A 214 -1.02 13.93 -14.72
C LEU A 214 -1.35 12.70 -15.60
N GLU A 215 -0.61 12.50 -16.68
CA GLU A 215 -0.75 11.33 -17.54
C GLU A 215 0.29 10.26 -17.17
N PRO A 216 -0.12 8.98 -17.08
CA PRO A 216 0.80 7.90 -16.77
C PRO A 216 1.84 7.77 -17.88
N VAL A 217 3.06 8.22 -17.60
CA VAL A 217 4.20 8.01 -18.51
C VAL A 217 4.57 6.55 -18.43
N ASN A 218 4.53 5.84 -19.56
CA ASN A 218 5.00 4.46 -19.63
C ASN A 218 6.50 4.39 -19.31
N LYS A 219 6.85 4.05 -18.06
CA LYS A 219 8.24 3.88 -17.58
C LYS A 219 8.82 2.51 -17.94
N SER A 220 8.05 1.64 -18.60
CA SER A 220 8.58 0.37 -19.09
C SER A 220 9.45 0.63 -20.30
N ASN A 221 10.75 0.29 -20.20
CA ASN A 221 11.65 0.23 -21.36
C ASN A 221 11.31 -0.94 -22.31
N ARG A 222 10.11 -1.53 -22.19
CA ARG A 222 9.65 -2.69 -22.94
C ARG A 222 8.28 -2.41 -23.55
N VAL A 223 8.16 -2.70 -24.84
CA VAL A 223 6.93 -2.65 -25.63
C VAL A 223 6.41 -4.07 -25.79
N LYS A 224 5.08 -4.21 -25.87
CA LYS A 224 4.42 -5.48 -26.12
C LYS A 224 4.33 -5.73 -27.62
N TYR A 225 4.77 -6.89 -28.07
CA TYR A 225 4.63 -7.35 -29.44
C TYR A 225 3.52 -8.38 -29.53
N TYR A 226 2.74 -8.30 -30.59
CA TYR A 226 1.55 -9.11 -30.81
C TYR A 226 1.60 -9.80 -32.17
N CYS A 227 1.37 -11.11 -32.19
CA CYS A 227 1.19 -11.86 -33.42
C CYS A 227 -0.29 -11.77 -33.85
N ASP A 228 -0.58 -11.25 -35.04
CA ASP A 228 -1.96 -11.15 -35.52
C ASP A 228 -2.57 -12.50 -35.92
N GLU A 229 -1.76 -13.54 -36.10
CA GLU A 229 -2.24 -14.87 -36.49
C GLU A 229 -2.55 -15.74 -35.26
N CYS A 230 -1.56 -16.11 -34.44
CA CYS A 230 -1.79 -16.96 -33.25
C CYS A 230 -2.10 -16.18 -31.96
N LYS A 231 -2.09 -14.84 -32.00
CA LYS A 231 -2.32 -13.97 -30.83
C LYS A 231 -1.27 -14.10 -29.71
N ALA A 232 -0.13 -14.74 -30.00
CA ALA A 232 1.01 -14.80 -29.10
C ALA A 232 1.55 -13.41 -28.78
N GLN A 233 2.11 -13.28 -27.57
CA GLN A 233 2.56 -12.02 -27.00
C GLN A 233 4.02 -12.15 -26.56
N ALA A 234 4.82 -11.14 -26.85
CA ALA A 234 6.21 -11.04 -26.40
C ALA A 234 6.49 -9.63 -25.86
N TRP A 235 7.42 -9.49 -24.92
CA TRP A 235 7.86 -8.18 -24.41
C TRP A 235 9.32 -7.97 -24.74
N GLY A 236 9.67 -6.80 -25.27
CA GLY A 236 11.05 -6.50 -25.67
C GLY A 236 11.32 -5.00 -25.78
N LYS A 237 12.58 -4.62 -26.00
CA LYS A 237 12.98 -3.22 -26.20
C LYS A 237 12.19 -2.59 -27.37
N PRO A 238 11.83 -1.29 -27.32
CA PRO A 238 11.32 -0.58 -28.49
C PRO A 238 12.23 -0.76 -29.71
N GLY A 239 11.64 -1.01 -30.89
CA GLY A 239 12.37 -1.16 -32.16
C GLY A 239 12.92 -2.56 -32.46
N LEU A 240 12.54 -3.60 -31.70
CA LEU A 240 12.87 -4.98 -32.06
C LEU A 240 11.98 -5.47 -33.22
N HIS A 241 12.60 -6.17 -34.17
CA HIS A 241 11.89 -6.89 -35.22
C HIS A 241 11.72 -8.35 -34.79
N LEU A 242 10.55 -8.68 -34.25
CA LEU A 242 10.23 -10.04 -33.79
C LEU A 242 9.40 -10.80 -34.82
N PHE A 243 9.69 -12.09 -34.98
CA PHE A 243 8.91 -13.01 -35.80
C PHE A 243 8.32 -14.11 -34.93
N CYS A 244 7.03 -14.39 -35.11
CA CYS A 244 6.35 -15.50 -34.46
C CYS A 244 6.31 -16.71 -35.40
N GLY A 245 6.83 -17.86 -34.95
CA GLY A 245 6.85 -19.12 -35.72
C GLY A 245 5.62 -20.00 -35.56
N GLY A 246 4.52 -19.50 -34.99
CA GLY A 246 3.23 -20.21 -34.95
C GLY A 246 3.18 -21.44 -34.04
N ARG A 247 4.13 -21.60 -33.11
CA ARG A 247 4.14 -22.70 -32.12
C ARG A 247 4.25 -22.13 -30.72
N THR A 248 3.23 -22.36 -29.91
CA THR A 248 3.21 -22.03 -28.47
C THR A 248 3.17 -23.32 -27.68
N GLN A 249 4.19 -23.56 -26.86
CA GLN A 249 4.21 -24.70 -25.95
C GLN A 249 3.77 -24.22 -24.56
N THR A 250 2.63 -24.71 -24.09
CA THR A 250 2.21 -24.55 -22.69
C THR A 250 2.76 -25.71 -21.87
N ARG A 251 3.24 -25.44 -20.65
CA ARG A 251 3.72 -26.48 -19.74
C ARG A 251 2.60 -27.51 -19.50
N GLY A 252 2.84 -28.75 -19.92
CA GLY A 252 2.02 -29.91 -19.57
C GLY A 252 1.11 -30.48 -20.67
N GLU A 253 0.78 -29.72 -21.72
CA GLU A 253 -0.05 -30.21 -22.82
C GLU A 253 0.38 -29.58 -24.16
N GLU A 254 0.54 -30.42 -25.18
CA GLU A 254 0.85 -30.02 -26.55
C GLU A 254 -0.42 -29.51 -27.25
N LEU A 255 -0.94 -28.37 -26.80
CA LEU A 255 -1.98 -27.66 -27.56
C LEU A 255 -1.33 -26.99 -28.76
N ILE A 256 -1.50 -27.60 -29.93
CA ILE A 256 -1.17 -26.99 -31.21
C ILE A 256 -2.19 -25.87 -31.46
N ALA A 257 -1.89 -24.67 -30.98
CA ALA A 257 -2.54 -23.46 -31.48
C ALA A 257 -2.28 -23.31 -32.98
N LEU A 258 -3.16 -22.59 -33.68
CA LEU A 258 -3.09 -22.27 -35.12
C LEU A 258 -1.64 -22.13 -35.59
N THR A 259 -1.16 -23.15 -36.29
CA THR A 259 0.18 -23.18 -36.87
C THR A 259 0.21 -22.24 -38.06
N HIS A 260 1.05 -21.21 -37.97
CA HIS A 260 1.32 -20.32 -39.08
C HIS A 260 2.82 -20.24 -39.37
N GLY A 261 3.16 -19.80 -40.58
CA GLY A 261 4.55 -19.50 -40.97
C GLY A 261 5.11 -18.31 -40.17
N PRO A 262 6.42 -18.05 -40.26
CA PRO A 262 7.03 -16.89 -39.60
C PRO A 262 6.36 -15.58 -40.01
N VAL A 263 5.71 -14.91 -39.06
CA VAL A 263 5.07 -13.61 -39.30
C VAL A 263 5.65 -12.56 -38.38
N ALA A 264 5.84 -11.36 -38.90
CA ALA A 264 6.30 -10.23 -38.11
C ALA A 264 5.26 -9.89 -37.04
N MET A 265 5.71 -9.73 -35.80
CA MET A 265 4.85 -9.30 -34.71
C MET A 265 4.77 -7.77 -34.70
N ARG A 266 3.58 -7.22 -34.49
CA ARG A 266 3.38 -5.76 -34.40
C ARG A 266 3.58 -5.27 -32.96
N PRO A 267 4.25 -4.14 -32.74
CA PRO A 267 4.27 -3.48 -31.43
C PRO A 267 2.89 -2.92 -31.08
N ILE A 268 2.55 -2.95 -29.80
CA ILE A 268 1.39 -2.31 -29.19
C ILE A 268 1.94 -1.46 -28.04
N ASP A 269 1.81 -0.15 -28.18
CA ASP A 269 2.16 0.84 -27.16
C ASP A 269 1.13 0.85 -26.02
#